data_AF-A0A5C7PP92-F1
#
_entry.id   AF-A0A5C7PP92-F1
#
_cell.length_a   1.000
_cell.length_b   1.000
_cell.length_c   1.000
_cell.angle_alpha   90.00
_cell.angle_beta   90.00
_cell.angle_gamma   90.00
#
_symmetry.space_group_name_H-M   'P 1'
#
loop_
_entity.id
_entity.type
_entity.pdbx_description
1 polymer ?
#
loop_
_entity_poly.entity_id
_entity_poly.type
_entity_poly.pdbx_seq_one_letter_code
_entity_poly.pdbx_strand_id
1 'polypeptide(L)'
;MNRDHLHHLRTDYAQAVLLENQAPSSPFSLFKTWFEQALAAQIPEPNAMTLATVGSDLRPSTRIVLIKEMDERGPVWFTHYNSRKGQQLAGNPQA
;
A
#
# COMPACT_ATOMS: atom_id res chain seq x y z
N MET A 1 -18.01 -5.54 -28.52
CA MET A 1 -18.03 -5.92 -27.09
C MET A 1 -19.33 -5.41 -26.50
N ASN A 2 -20.24 -6.30 -26.08
CA ASN A 2 -21.58 -5.89 -25.65
C ASN A 2 -21.53 -5.18 -24.28
N ARG A 3 -22.29 -4.09 -24.12
CA ARG A 3 -22.29 -3.19 -22.95
C ARG A 3 -22.65 -3.93 -21.66
N ASP A 4 -23.52 -4.93 -21.78
CA ASP A 4 -24.00 -5.75 -20.66
C ASP A 4 -22.92 -6.63 -20.04
N HIS A 5 -21.84 -6.93 -20.77
CA HIS A 5 -20.78 -7.82 -20.29
C HIS A 5 -19.93 -7.18 -19.20
N LEU A 6 -19.74 -5.85 -19.23
CA LEU A 6 -18.94 -5.12 -18.24
C LEU A 6 -19.62 -5.07 -16.86
N HIS A 7 -20.95 -4.99 -16.82
CA HIS A 7 -21.71 -4.91 -15.57
C HIS A 7 -21.60 -6.18 -14.72
N HIS A 8 -21.35 -7.33 -15.34
CA HIS A 8 -21.28 -8.64 -14.66
C HIS A 8 -19.85 -9.02 -14.21
N LEU A 9 -18.83 -8.20 -14.49
CA LEU A 9 -17.44 -8.45 -14.06
C LEU A 9 -17.17 -8.06 -12.61
N ARG A 10 -18.17 -7.52 -11.89
CA ARG A 10 -17.99 -7.10 -10.50
C ARG A 10 -17.76 -8.32 -9.61
N THR A 11 -16.55 -8.44 -9.08
CA THR A 11 -16.24 -9.36 -7.99
C THR A 11 -16.95 -8.93 -6.71
N ASP A 12 -17.59 -9.87 -6.03
CA ASP A 12 -18.15 -9.66 -4.69
C ASP A 12 -17.04 -9.86 -3.64
N TYR A 13 -16.81 -8.85 -2.80
CA TYR A 13 -15.71 -8.81 -1.82
C TYR A 13 -16.20 -9.17 -0.41
N ALA A 14 -16.95 -10.27 -0.29
CA ALA A 14 -17.66 -10.63 0.94
C ALA A 14 -16.85 -11.48 1.96
N GLN A 15 -15.52 -11.48 1.91
CA GLN A 15 -14.72 -12.47 2.65
C GLN A 15 -14.60 -12.21 4.16
N ALA A 16 -14.53 -10.96 4.61
CA ALA A 16 -14.40 -10.60 6.03
C ALA A 16 -14.83 -9.15 6.29
N VAL A 17 -15.21 -8.83 7.53
CA VAL A 17 -15.57 -7.48 7.97
C VAL A 17 -14.66 -7.06 9.12
N LEU A 18 -14.15 -5.83 9.07
CA LEU A 18 -13.51 -5.15 10.21
C LEU A 18 -14.49 -4.11 10.75
N LEU A 19 -14.98 -4.31 11.97
CA LEU A 19 -15.79 -3.32 12.68
C LEU A 19 -14.90 -2.39 13.51
N GLU A 20 -15.30 -1.12 13.65
CA GLU A 20 -14.51 -0.12 14.38
C GLU A 20 -14.24 -0.52 15.84
N ASN A 21 -15.21 -1.13 16.51
CA ASN A 21 -15.06 -1.63 17.88
C ASN A 21 -14.16 -2.88 18.01
N GLN A 22 -13.74 -3.47 16.90
CA GLN A 22 -12.79 -4.59 16.84
C GLN A 22 -11.39 -4.14 16.41
N ALA A 23 -11.23 -2.88 15.98
CA ALA A 23 -9.94 -2.36 15.57
C ALA A 23 -9.06 -2.11 16.80
N PRO A 24 -7.77 -2.52 16.77
CA PRO A 24 -6.84 -2.16 17.83
C PRO A 24 -6.61 -0.65 17.84
N SER A 25 -6.19 -0.12 18.99
CA SER A 25 -5.89 1.31 19.14
C SER A 25 -4.72 1.78 18.26
N SER A 26 -3.78 0.87 17.94
CA SER A 26 -2.66 1.14 17.05
C SER A 26 -2.92 0.59 15.65
N PRO A 27 -2.82 1.41 14.58
CA PRO A 27 -2.96 0.94 13.21
C PRO A 27 -1.86 -0.06 12.82
N PHE A 28 -0.67 0.05 13.42
CA PHE A 28 0.44 -0.87 13.12
C PHE A 28 0.22 -2.26 13.69
N SER A 29 -0.54 -2.39 14.79
CA SER A 29 -0.97 -3.69 15.29
C SER A 29 -1.88 -4.39 14.29
N LEU A 30 -2.82 -3.65 13.68
CA LEU A 30 -3.71 -4.20 12.65
C LEU A 30 -2.93 -4.60 11.39
N PHE A 31 -1.99 -3.75 10.94
CA PHE A 31 -1.10 -4.09 9.82
C PHE A 31 -0.35 -5.39 10.08
N LYS A 32 0.24 -5.55 11.27
CA LYS A 32 1.00 -6.76 11.63
C LYS A 32 0.13 -8.00 11.52
N THR A 33 -1.10 -7.95 12.06
CA THR A 33 -2.06 -9.06 11.94
C THR A 33 -2.36 -9.40 10.48
N TRP A 34 -2.64 -8.42 9.64
CA TRP A 34 -2.93 -8.65 8.21
C TRP A 34 -1.71 -9.16 7.44
N PHE A 35 -0.52 -8.66 7.76
CA PHE A 35 0.71 -9.10 7.14
C PHE A 35 1.03 -10.57 7.49
N GLU A 36 0.87 -10.96 8.76
CA GLU A 36 1.01 -12.35 9.20
C GLU A 36 -0.02 -13.27 8.51
N GLN A 37 -1.27 -12.82 8.34
CA GLN A 37 -2.30 -13.55 7.59
C GLN A 37 -1.93 -13.71 6.12
N ALA A 38 -1.42 -12.65 5.47
CA ALA A 38 -0.98 -12.71 4.07
C ALA A 38 0.20 -13.69 3.88
N LEU A 39 1.14 -13.73 4.83
CA LEU A 39 2.23 -14.71 4.85
C LEU A 39 1.69 -16.13 5.01
N ALA A 40 0.79 -16.37 5.96
CA ALA A 40 0.19 -17.69 6.20
C ALA A 40 -0.62 -18.17 4.98
N ALA A 41 -1.30 -17.26 4.29
CA ALA A 41 -2.06 -17.53 3.07
C ALA A 41 -1.17 -17.64 1.81
N GLN A 42 0.16 -17.47 1.94
CA GLN A 42 1.12 -17.53 0.84
C GLN A 42 0.80 -16.56 -0.31
N ILE A 43 0.30 -15.37 0.03
CA ILE A 43 0.07 -14.31 -0.96
C ILE A 43 1.41 -13.92 -1.59
N PRO A 44 1.51 -13.83 -2.93
CA PRO A 44 2.73 -13.38 -3.58
C PRO A 44 3.11 -11.94 -3.20
N GLU A 45 4.39 -11.69 -2.94
CA GLU A 45 4.95 -10.36 -2.67
C GLU A 45 4.13 -9.54 -1.62
N PRO A 46 3.82 -10.09 -0.43
CA PRO A 46 2.90 -9.45 0.51
C PRO A 46 3.47 -8.15 1.12
N ASN A 47 4.78 -7.93 0.96
CA ASN A 47 5.48 -6.71 1.36
C ASN A 47 5.63 -5.68 0.22
N ALA A 48 5.10 -5.94 -0.97
CA ALA A 48 5.04 -4.96 -2.03
C ALA A 48 3.98 -3.90 -1.73
N MET A 49 4.36 -2.63 -1.86
CA MET A 49 3.45 -1.50 -1.73
C MET A 49 3.59 -0.54 -2.91
N THR A 50 2.49 0.12 -3.26
CA THR A 50 2.51 1.21 -4.24
C THR A 50 2.83 2.52 -3.54
N LEU A 51 3.97 3.13 -3.86
CA LEU A 51 4.37 4.42 -3.33
C LEU A 51 4.01 5.53 -4.32
N ALA A 52 3.21 6.51 -3.90
CA ALA A 52 2.97 7.74 -4.66
C ALA A 52 3.94 8.84 -4.21
N THR A 53 4.44 9.65 -5.14
CA THR A 53 5.21 10.86 -4.84
C THR A 53 4.83 11.96 -5.83
N VAL A 54 4.86 13.22 -5.38
CA VAL A 54 4.46 14.39 -6.16
C VAL A 54 5.64 15.35 -6.28
N GLY A 55 5.97 15.76 -7.50
CA GLY A 55 7.01 16.78 -7.75
C GLY A 55 6.46 18.21 -7.73
N SER A 56 7.31 19.18 -8.08
CA SER A 56 6.91 20.59 -8.21
C SER A 56 5.88 20.83 -9.33
N ASP A 57 5.72 19.89 -10.26
CA ASP A 57 4.70 19.92 -11.31
C ASP A 57 3.30 19.51 -10.83
N LEU A 58 3.14 19.17 -9.54
CA LEU A 58 1.90 18.72 -8.91
C LEU A 58 1.28 17.48 -9.57
N ARG A 59 2.08 16.69 -10.30
CA ARG A 59 1.64 15.44 -10.93
C ARG A 59 2.14 14.24 -10.12
N PRO A 60 1.24 13.38 -9.62
CA PRO A 60 1.65 12.19 -8.91
C PRO A 60 2.33 11.20 -9.85
N SER A 61 3.30 10.48 -9.29
CA SER A 61 3.92 9.33 -9.94
C SER A 61 3.92 8.17 -8.96
N THR A 62 3.62 6.97 -9.45
CA THR A 62 3.52 5.74 -8.65
C THR A 62 4.52 4.70 -9.10
N ARG A 63 4.88 3.78 -8.21
CA ARG A 63 5.72 2.60 -8.47
C ARG A 63 5.61 1.61 -7.32
N ILE A 64 5.98 0.36 -7.58
CA ILE A 64 6.16 -0.64 -6.53
C ILE A 64 7.48 -0.40 -5.79
N VAL A 65 7.41 -0.47 -4.47
CA VAL A 65 8.57 -0.60 -3.57
C VAL A 65 8.28 -1.73 -2.57
N LEU A 66 9.31 -2.21 -1.89
CA LEU A 66 9.16 -3.27 -0.89
C LEU A 66 9.33 -2.69 0.50
N ILE A 67 8.38 -3.00 1.39
CA ILE A 67 8.54 -2.81 2.83
C ILE A 67 9.66 -3.76 3.29
N LYS A 68 10.64 -3.20 3.98
CA LYS A 68 11.80 -3.92 4.52
C LYS A 68 11.69 -4.10 6.03
N GLU A 69 11.15 -3.09 6.71
CA GLU A 69 10.94 -3.10 8.16
C GLU A 69 9.64 -2.36 8.48
N MET A 70 9.12 -2.57 9.69
CA MET A 70 7.99 -1.82 10.26
C MET A 70 8.39 -1.44 11.68
N ASP A 71 8.53 -0.14 11.94
CA ASP A 71 8.82 0.38 13.28
C ASP A 71 7.64 1.19 13.83
N GLU A 72 7.79 1.76 15.02
CA GLU A 72 6.73 2.54 15.70
C GLU A 72 6.31 3.81 14.94
N ARG A 73 7.07 4.23 13.93
CA ARG A 73 6.78 5.38 13.05
C ARG A 73 6.15 4.95 11.72
N GLY A 74 6.27 3.68 11.35
CA GLY A 74 5.63 3.10 10.16
C GLY A 74 6.59 2.28 9.27
N PRO A 75 6.22 2.08 8.00
CA PRO A 75 6.98 1.21 7.09
C PRO A 75 8.29 1.85 6.64
N VAL A 76 9.35 1.05 6.64
CA VAL A 76 10.69 1.43 6.14
C VAL A 76 10.94 0.74 4.80
N TRP A 77 11.48 1.49 3.85
CA TRP A 77 11.84 1.03 2.51
C TRP A 77 13.08 1.79 2.02
N PHE A 78 13.78 1.24 1.03
CA PHE A 78 15.01 1.83 0.48
C PHE A 78 14.87 2.22 -0.98
N THR A 79 15.64 3.22 -1.40
CA THR A 79 15.74 3.63 -2.80
C THR A 79 17.02 4.41 -3.09
N HIS A 80 17.23 4.75 -4.36
CA HIS A 80 18.29 5.67 -4.75
C HIS A 80 17.83 7.13 -4.61
N TYR A 81 18.62 7.94 -3.91
CA TYR A 81 18.38 9.38 -3.72
C TYR A 81 18.28 10.14 -5.06
N ASN A 82 19.03 9.73 -6.08
CA ASN A 82 19.02 10.36 -7.40
C ASN A 82 17.86 9.89 -8.29
N SER A 83 17.02 8.96 -7.83
CA SER A 83 15.85 8.54 -8.59
C SER A 83 14.76 9.62 -8.57
N ARG A 84 13.84 9.57 -9.55
CA ARG A 84 12.70 10.50 -9.63
C ARG A 84 11.94 10.66 -8.30
N LYS A 85 11.64 9.54 -7.63
CA LYS A 85 10.92 9.55 -6.34
C LYS A 85 11.74 10.16 -5.21
N GLY A 86 13.07 9.94 -5.21
CA GLY A 86 13.97 10.52 -4.21
C GLY A 86 14.08 12.03 -4.36
N GLN A 87 14.22 12.52 -5.59
CA GLN A 87 14.21 13.96 -5.89
C GLN A 87 12.86 14.61 -5.57
N GLN A 88 11.74 13.93 -5.85
CA GLN A 88 10.42 14.41 -5.46
C GLN A 88 10.25 14.48 -3.94
N LEU A 89 10.65 13.44 -3.20
CA LEU A 89 10.58 13.41 -1.74
C LEU A 89 11.49 14.44 -1.06
N ALA A 90 12.64 14.75 -1.66
CA ALA A 90 13.53 15.79 -1.16
C ALA A 90 12.88 17.19 -1.22
N GLY A 91 12.01 17.45 -2.20
CA GLY A 91 11.26 18.71 -2.31
C GLY A 91 9.89 18.68 -1.62
N ASN A 92 9.24 17.53 -1.56
CA ASN A 92 7.94 17.31 -0.91
C ASN A 92 7.92 15.93 -0.24
N PRO A 93 8.03 15.86 1.10
CA PRO A 93 8.13 14.59 1.83
C PRO A 93 6.80 13.83 1.94
N GLN A 94 5.68 14.37 1.43
CA GLN A 94 4.37 13.71 1.46
C GLN A 94 4.28 12.60 0.41
N ALA A 95 3.91 11.39 0.84
CA ALA A 95 3.80 10.19 0.03
C ALA A 95 2.74 9.23 0.56
#